data_AF-W3WIU3-F1
#
_entry.id   AF-W3WIU3-F1
#
_cell.length_a   1.000
_cell.length_b   1.000
_cell.length_c   1.000
_cell.angle_alpha   90.00
_cell.angle_beta   90.00
_cell.angle_gamma   90.00
#
_symmetry.space_group_name_H-M   'P 1'
#
loop_
_entity.id
_entity.type
_entity.pdbx_description
1 polymer ?
#
loop_
_entity_poly.entity_id
_entity_poly.type
_entity_poly.pdbx_seq_one_letter_code
_entity_poly.pdbx_strand_id
1 'polypeptide(L)'
;MRDLFEKGTFNVDIARNDASHAVMKLADVGRFRELVLDETSLLRWADVAYGLQSMAIDYEPTGSVSVIDIFHAEPLRVAALSRDEWVHKQLSRWEDLCRSEPRFHEVGSGHYTMIGPEYVTSFAQRLRAALEARGI
;
A
#
# COMPACT_ATOMS: atom_id res chain seq x y z
N MET A 1 -1.79 1.67 16.61
CA MET A 1 -1.00 2.38 15.57
C MET A 1 -0.38 3.66 16.10
N ARG A 2 -1.03 4.41 17.02
CA ARG A 2 -0.37 5.50 17.79
C ARG A 2 0.86 5.01 18.59
N ASP A 3 0.74 3.85 19.23
CA ASP A 3 1.75 3.37 20.19
C ASP A 3 3.08 2.87 19.57
N LEU A 4 3.12 2.57 18.26
CA LEU A 4 4.37 2.20 17.56
C LEU A 4 5.18 3.43 17.11
N PHE A 5 4.52 4.59 16.97
CA PHE A 5 5.18 5.87 16.70
C PHE A 5 5.56 6.61 17.99
N GLU A 6 4.90 6.33 19.12
CA GLU A 6 5.15 7.01 20.41
C GLU A 6 6.42 6.52 21.15
N LYS A 7 6.97 5.36 20.80
CA LYS A 7 8.15 4.78 21.51
C LYS A 7 9.49 4.92 20.78
N GLY A 8 9.53 5.66 19.69
CA GLY A 8 10.78 6.10 19.08
C GLY A 8 11.09 7.51 19.55
N THR A 9 11.95 7.69 20.55
CA THR A 9 12.61 8.98 20.77
C THR A 9 13.59 9.24 19.62
N PHE A 10 13.06 9.56 18.44
CA PHE A 10 13.83 10.14 17.33
C PHE A 10 13.80 11.66 17.48
N ASN A 11 14.32 12.14 18.60
CA ASN A 11 14.58 13.57 18.75
C ASN A 11 16.05 13.82 18.37
N VAL A 12 16.30 13.72 17.06
CA VAL A 12 17.50 14.32 16.47
C VAL A 12 16.97 15.19 15.35
N ASP A 13 16.91 16.50 15.60
CA ASP A 13 16.76 17.52 14.56
C ASP A 13 18.03 17.51 13.71
N ILE A 14 18.20 16.48 12.88
CA ILE A 14 19.20 16.47 11.82
C ILE A 14 18.67 17.30 10.66
N ALA A 15 19.52 18.15 10.09
CA ALA A 15 19.14 18.86 8.88
C ALA A 15 18.84 17.82 7.78
N ARG A 16 17.83 18.11 6.95
CA ARG A 16 17.39 17.20 5.87
C ARG A 16 18.53 16.72 4.98
N ASN A 17 19.48 17.61 4.68
CA ASN A 17 20.66 17.29 3.87
C ASN A 17 21.61 16.34 4.62
N ASP A 18 21.81 16.52 5.92
CA ASP A 18 22.64 15.62 6.73
C ASP A 18 22.02 14.20 6.79
N ALA A 19 20.69 14.12 6.89
CA ALA A 19 19.96 12.86 6.84
C ALA A 19 20.14 12.16 5.47
N SER A 20 19.98 12.93 4.39
CA SER A 20 20.21 12.49 3.01
C SER A 20 21.63 11.94 2.82
N HIS A 21 22.64 12.68 3.27
CA HIS A 21 24.05 12.29 3.16
C HIS A 21 24.34 11.01 3.92
N ALA A 22 23.77 10.86 5.12
CA ALA A 22 23.90 9.63 5.90
C ALA A 22 23.30 8.42 5.16
N VAL A 23 22.11 8.56 4.57
CA VAL A 23 21.47 7.52 3.76
C VAL A 23 22.32 7.17 2.54
N MET A 24 22.75 8.17 1.77
CA MET A 24 23.56 7.95 0.56
C MET A 24 24.90 7.28 0.86
N LYS A 25 25.52 7.59 2.02
CA LYS A 25 26.78 6.96 2.44
C LYS A 25 26.62 5.47 2.76
N LEU A 26 25.44 5.04 3.22
CA LEU A 26 25.15 3.65 3.56
C LEU A 26 24.55 2.85 2.40
N ALA A 27 24.07 3.54 1.36
CA ALA A 27 23.39 2.91 0.24
C ALA A 27 24.34 2.21 -0.76
N ASP A 28 23.80 1.26 -1.50
CA ASP A 28 24.51 0.61 -2.60
C ASP A 28 24.65 1.56 -3.80
N VAL A 29 25.89 1.94 -4.11
CA VAL A 29 26.22 2.87 -5.20
C VAL A 29 25.85 2.31 -6.58
N GLY A 30 25.96 0.99 -6.77
CA GLY A 30 25.58 0.33 -8.01
C GLY A 30 24.08 0.43 -8.26
N ARG A 31 23.28 0.19 -7.22
CA ARG A 31 21.82 0.31 -7.29
C ARG A 31 21.35 1.74 -7.53
N PHE A 32 22.03 2.73 -6.93
CA PHE A 32 21.76 4.14 -7.22
C PHE A 32 22.00 4.48 -8.69
N ARG A 33 23.09 3.99 -9.28
CA ARG A 33 23.36 4.18 -10.72
C ARG A 33 22.33 3.50 -11.60
N GLU A 34 21.94 2.27 -11.27
CA GLU A 34 20.91 1.52 -12.00
C GLU A 34 19.55 2.26 -11.98
N LEU A 35 19.19 2.84 -10.84
CA LEU A 35 17.95 3.61 -10.66
C LEU A 35 18.07 5.07 -11.11
N VAL A 36 19.23 5.51 -11.57
CA VAL A 36 19.53 6.91 -11.95
C VAL A 36 19.17 7.88 -10.81
N LEU A 37 19.56 7.51 -9.59
CA LEU A 37 19.35 8.31 -8.39
C LEU A 37 20.59 9.13 -8.06
N ASP A 38 20.38 10.42 -7.83
CA ASP A 38 21.29 11.35 -7.18
C ASP A 38 20.64 11.88 -5.90
N GLU A 39 21.34 12.74 -5.15
CA GLU A 39 20.80 13.30 -3.91
C GLU A 39 19.47 14.02 -4.12
N THR A 40 19.38 14.79 -5.20
CA THR A 40 18.19 15.62 -5.49
C THR A 40 17.01 14.74 -5.86
N SER A 41 17.20 13.74 -6.72
CA SER A 41 16.13 12.83 -7.12
C SER A 41 15.72 11.90 -5.98
N LEU A 42 16.64 11.48 -5.12
CA LEU A 42 16.33 10.74 -3.89
C LEU A 42 15.42 11.55 -2.96
N LEU A 43 15.78 12.81 -2.68
CA LEU A 43 14.97 13.69 -1.83
C LEU A 43 13.58 13.94 -2.41
N ARG A 44 13.47 14.08 -3.73
CA ARG A 44 12.17 14.21 -4.41
C ARG A 44 11.33 12.94 -4.26
N TRP A 45 11.94 11.77 -4.40
CA TRP A 45 11.25 10.49 -4.16
C TRP A 45 10.78 10.36 -2.72
N ALA A 46 11.59 10.82 -1.75
CA ALA A 46 11.18 10.87 -0.35
C ALA A 46 9.94 11.75 -0.15
N ASP A 47 9.88 12.92 -0.78
CA ASP A 47 8.70 13.81 -0.71
C ASP A 47 7.47 13.18 -1.36
N VAL A 48 7.62 12.52 -2.51
CA VAL A 48 6.52 11.82 -3.17
C VAL A 48 5.99 10.68 -2.30
N ALA A 49 6.88 9.83 -1.78
CA ALA A 49 6.50 8.70 -0.94
C ALA A 49 5.81 9.17 0.35
N TYR A 50 6.37 10.17 1.02
CA TYR A 50 5.78 10.77 2.21
C TYR A 50 4.43 11.41 1.89
N GLY A 51 4.36 12.25 0.86
CA GLY A 51 3.12 12.92 0.45
C GLY A 51 1.99 11.95 0.14
N LEU A 52 2.27 10.86 -0.60
CA LEU A 52 1.29 9.82 -0.89
C LEU A 52 0.76 9.16 0.39
N GLN A 53 1.64 8.85 1.35
CA GLN A 53 1.23 8.29 2.63
C GLN A 53 0.43 9.30 3.47
N SER A 54 0.87 10.55 3.53
CA SER A 54 0.21 11.63 4.28
C SER A 54 -1.18 11.92 3.75
N MET A 55 -1.38 11.90 2.43
CA MET A 55 -2.70 12.08 1.81
C MET A 55 -3.73 11.06 2.30
N ALA A 56 -3.30 9.83 2.63
CA ALA A 56 -4.19 8.79 3.10
C ALA A 56 -4.62 8.95 4.57
N ILE A 57 -3.99 9.84 5.34
CA ILE A 57 -4.27 10.02 6.78
C ILE A 57 -5.64 10.68 6.99
N ASP A 58 -5.88 11.77 6.27
CA ASP A 58 -7.08 12.61 6.44
C ASP A 58 -8.08 12.42 5.27
N TYR A 59 -7.83 11.43 4.41
CA TYR A 59 -8.74 11.11 3.32
C TYR A 59 -9.99 10.38 3.85
N GLU A 60 -11.14 11.04 3.70
CA GLU A 60 -12.45 10.45 3.97
C GLU A 60 -13.20 10.23 2.64
N PRO A 61 -13.41 8.99 2.20
CA PRO A 61 -14.21 8.71 1.01
C PRO A 61 -15.67 9.14 1.22
N THR A 62 -16.30 9.68 0.17
CA THR A 62 -17.71 10.10 0.21
C THR A 62 -18.50 9.51 -0.96
N GLY A 63 -19.82 9.40 -0.78
CA GLY A 63 -20.73 8.83 -1.77
C GLY A 63 -20.92 7.32 -1.61
N SER A 64 -21.67 6.70 -2.54
CA SER A 64 -21.84 5.25 -2.56
C SER A 64 -21.94 4.70 -3.98
N VAL A 65 -21.37 3.51 -4.19
CA VAL A 65 -21.50 2.75 -5.44
C VAL A 65 -22.50 1.62 -5.30
N SER A 66 -22.91 1.01 -6.40
CA SER A 66 -23.86 -0.13 -6.35
C SER A 66 -23.22 -1.37 -5.72
N VAL A 67 -21.99 -1.70 -6.13
CA VAL A 67 -21.26 -2.93 -5.76
C VAL A 67 -19.77 -2.61 -5.69
N ILE A 68 -19.06 -3.22 -4.75
CA ILE A 68 -17.59 -3.23 -4.67
C ILE A 68 -17.08 -4.67 -4.73
N ASP A 69 -16.07 -4.91 -5.57
CA ASP A 69 -15.27 -6.14 -5.60
C ASP A 69 -13.89 -5.84 -5.00
N ILE A 70 -13.52 -6.54 -3.93
CA ILE A 70 -12.30 -6.34 -3.16
C ILE A 70 -11.36 -7.50 -3.42
N PHE A 71 -10.31 -7.24 -4.20
CA PHE A 71 -9.24 -8.21 -4.45
C PHE A 71 -8.17 -8.05 -3.38
N HIS A 72 -8.11 -8.99 -2.42
CA HIS A 72 -7.25 -8.85 -1.26
C HIS A 72 -6.06 -9.82 -1.30
N ALA A 73 -4.86 -9.24 -1.18
CA ALA A 73 -3.60 -9.93 -1.00
C ALA A 73 -3.36 -10.28 0.48
N GLU A 74 -2.27 -10.99 0.77
CA GLU A 74 -1.79 -11.15 2.14
C GLU A 74 -1.45 -9.79 2.77
N PRO A 75 -1.97 -9.49 3.97
CA PRO A 75 -1.72 -8.21 4.60
C PRO A 75 -0.25 -8.10 5.01
N LEU A 76 0.29 -6.88 4.97
CA LEU A 76 1.50 -6.58 5.73
C LEU A 76 1.18 -6.75 7.22
N ARG A 77 2.11 -7.30 8.00
CA ARG A 77 1.94 -7.55 9.44
C ARG A 77 1.58 -6.30 10.25
N VAL A 78 1.93 -5.12 9.76
CA VAL A 78 1.57 -3.83 10.37
C VAL A 78 0.10 -3.47 10.18
N ALA A 79 -0.54 -3.98 9.12
CA ALA A 79 -1.94 -3.71 8.80
C ALA A 79 -2.90 -4.69 9.48
N ALA A 80 -2.53 -5.98 9.54
CA ALA A 80 -3.29 -7.02 10.22
C ALA A 80 -2.39 -8.21 10.59
N LEU A 81 -2.70 -8.88 11.69
CA LEU A 81 -1.94 -10.06 12.13
C LEU A 81 -2.34 -11.34 11.39
N SER A 82 -3.52 -11.34 10.77
CA SER A 82 -4.05 -12.47 10.00
C SER A 82 -4.87 -11.99 8.81
N ARG A 83 -5.08 -12.89 7.84
CA ARG A 83 -6.00 -12.67 6.72
C ARG A 83 -7.43 -12.46 7.20
N ASP A 84 -7.83 -13.18 8.25
CA ASP A 84 -9.16 -13.04 8.88
C ASP A 84 -9.37 -11.63 9.44
N GLU A 85 -8.40 -11.11 10.21
CA GLU A 85 -8.46 -9.72 10.70
C GLU A 85 -8.45 -8.73 9.53
N TRP A 86 -7.64 -8.98 8.50
CA TRP A 86 -7.58 -8.12 7.32
C TRP A 86 -8.94 -8.00 6.62
N VAL A 87 -9.60 -9.13 6.35
CA VAL A 87 -10.86 -9.16 5.62
C VAL A 87 -12.01 -8.68 6.50
N HIS A 88 -12.19 -9.26 7.69
CA HIS A 88 -13.41 -9.08 8.49
C HIS A 88 -13.41 -7.82 9.36
N LYS A 89 -12.25 -7.20 9.59
CA LYS A 89 -12.13 -5.98 10.39
C LYS A 89 -11.70 -4.76 9.59
N GLN A 90 -10.71 -4.91 8.70
CA GLN A 90 -10.19 -3.77 7.96
C GLN A 90 -10.96 -3.54 6.66
N LEU A 91 -11.06 -4.58 5.82
CA LEU A 91 -11.69 -4.47 4.50
C LEU A 91 -13.22 -4.54 4.53
N SER A 92 -13.83 -5.09 5.59
CA SER A 92 -15.29 -5.09 5.76
C SER A 92 -15.89 -3.68 5.76
N ARG A 93 -15.13 -2.68 6.23
CA ARG A 93 -15.52 -1.26 6.27
C ARG A 93 -15.90 -0.66 4.92
N TRP A 94 -15.54 -1.31 3.81
CA TRP A 94 -16.01 -0.91 2.48
C TRP A 94 -17.53 -1.07 2.31
N GLU A 95 -18.21 -1.83 3.19
CA GLU A 95 -19.66 -1.95 3.21
C GLU A 95 -20.37 -0.59 3.38
N ASP A 96 -19.75 0.36 4.09
CA ASP A 96 -20.29 1.71 4.30
C ASP A 96 -20.35 2.54 3.00
N LEU A 97 -19.62 2.11 1.95
CA LEU A 97 -19.45 2.83 0.69
C LEU A 97 -20.14 2.14 -0.50
N CYS A 98 -20.87 1.04 -0.27
CA CYS A 98 -21.64 0.37 -1.31
C CYS A 98 -23.04 -0.02 -0.87
N ARG A 99 -23.96 -0.06 -1.82
CA ARG A 99 -25.37 -0.38 -1.58
C ARG A 99 -25.67 -1.88 -1.52
N SER A 100 -24.70 -2.72 -1.90
CA SER A 100 -24.75 -4.18 -1.75
C SER A 100 -23.67 -4.64 -0.78
N GLU A 101 -23.74 -5.91 -0.37
CA GLU A 101 -22.62 -6.55 0.32
C GLU A 101 -21.35 -6.53 -0.58
N PRO A 102 -20.18 -6.11 -0.05
CA PRO A 102 -18.92 -6.20 -0.78
C PRO A 102 -18.56 -7.64 -1.11
N ARG A 103 -17.95 -7.86 -2.28
CA ARG A 103 -17.49 -9.20 -2.71
C ARG A 103 -15.99 -9.31 -2.51
N PHE A 104 -15.55 -10.32 -1.76
CA PHE A 104 -14.15 -10.51 -1.43
C PHE A 104 -13.52 -11.61 -2.30
N HIS A 105 -12.41 -11.28 -2.93
CA HIS A 105 -11.68 -12.15 -3.84
C HIS A 105 -10.24 -12.28 -3.35
N GLU A 106 -9.89 -13.43 -2.77
CA GLU A 106 -8.50 -13.67 -2.40
C GLU A 106 -7.63 -13.73 -3.66
N VAL A 107 -6.56 -12.95 -3.67
CA VAL A 107 -5.52 -12.95 -4.70
C VAL A 107 -4.19 -13.30 -4.04
N GLY A 108 -3.40 -14.17 -4.67
CA GLY A 108 -2.19 -14.70 -4.05
C GLY A 108 -1.14 -13.62 -3.76
N SER A 109 -0.21 -13.96 -2.85
CA SER A 109 0.97 -13.17 -2.46
C SER A 109 0.66 -11.83 -1.79
N GLY A 110 1.68 -10.96 -1.65
CA GLY A 110 1.53 -9.61 -1.11
C GLY A 110 1.07 -8.59 -2.15
N HIS A 111 0.72 -7.39 -1.66
CA HIS A 111 0.22 -6.29 -2.49
C HIS A 111 1.16 -5.89 -3.63
N TYR A 112 2.48 -5.95 -3.42
CA TYR A 112 3.48 -5.55 -4.41
C TYR A 112 3.81 -6.66 -5.45
N THR A 113 3.29 -7.88 -5.26
CA THR A 113 3.54 -9.04 -6.14
C THR A 113 2.31 -9.53 -6.89
N MET A 114 1.10 -9.13 -6.49
CA MET A 114 -0.15 -9.64 -7.07
C MET A 114 -0.33 -9.38 -8.57
N ILE A 115 0.32 -8.32 -9.11
CA ILE A 115 0.36 -8.00 -10.54
C ILE A 115 1.73 -8.30 -11.18
N GLY A 116 2.62 -8.98 -10.44
CA GLY A 116 3.91 -9.43 -10.94
C GLY A 116 3.80 -10.68 -11.83
N PRO A 117 4.88 -11.06 -12.53
CA PRO A 117 4.88 -12.16 -13.50
C PRO A 117 4.34 -13.49 -12.98
N GLU A 118 4.51 -13.76 -11.69
CA GLU A 118 4.06 -15.00 -11.04
C GLU A 118 2.53 -15.05 -10.83
N TYR A 119 1.90 -13.90 -10.54
CA TYR A 119 0.49 -13.83 -10.12
C TYR A 119 -0.44 -13.12 -11.12
N VAL A 120 0.10 -12.37 -12.08
CA VAL A 120 -0.69 -11.54 -13.01
C VAL A 120 -1.75 -12.33 -13.77
N THR A 121 -1.43 -13.55 -14.22
CA THR A 121 -2.38 -14.40 -14.95
C THR A 121 -3.54 -14.85 -14.06
N SER A 122 -3.25 -15.29 -12.83
CA SER A 122 -4.30 -15.74 -11.90
C SER A 122 -5.14 -14.57 -11.37
N PHE A 123 -4.52 -13.42 -11.15
CA PHE A 123 -5.24 -12.18 -10.85
C PHE A 123 -6.20 -11.81 -11.99
N ALA A 124 -5.73 -11.81 -13.24
CA ALA A 124 -6.55 -11.47 -14.39
C ALA A 124 -7.74 -12.43 -14.56
N GLN A 125 -7.56 -13.72 -14.28
CA GLN A 125 -8.66 -14.70 -14.29
C GLN A 125 -9.72 -14.39 -13.24
N ARG A 126 -9.30 -14.06 -12.00
CA ARG A 126 -10.22 -13.70 -10.92
C ARG A 126 -10.98 -12.41 -11.23
N LEU A 127 -10.28 -11.42 -11.79
CA LEU A 127 -10.91 -10.17 -12.22
C LEU A 127 -11.97 -10.43 -13.30
N ARG A 128 -11.65 -11.22 -14.33
CA ARG A 128 -12.62 -11.58 -15.38
C ARG A 128 -13.84 -12.29 -14.81
N ALA A 129 -13.65 -13.27 -13.94
CA ALA A 129 -14.75 -13.99 -13.31
C ALA A 129 -15.67 -13.05 -12.49
N ALA A 130 -15.10 -12.08 -11.77
CA ALA A 130 -15.87 -11.09 -11.02
C ALA A 130 -16.69 -10.16 -11.95
N LEU A 131 -16.11 -9.76 -13.09
CA LEU A 131 -16.80 -8.95 -14.11
C LEU A 131 -17.93 -9.75 -14.79
N GLU A 132 -17.66 -10.99 -15.19
CA GLU A 132 -18.66 -11.89 -15.78
C GLU A 132 -19.84 -12.14 -14.83
N ALA A 133 -19.57 -12.33 -13.53
CA ALA A 133 -20.61 -12.46 -12.49
C ALA A 133 -21.45 -11.18 -12.29
N ARG A 134 -21.04 -10.06 -12.89
CA ARG A 134 -21.78 -8.81 -12.95
C ARG A 134 -22.42 -8.54 -14.31
N GLY A 135 -22.22 -9.42 -15.29
CA GLY A 135 -22.73 -9.29 -16.65
C GLY A 135 -22.02 -8.20 -17.48
N ILE A 136 -20.75 -7.91 -17.16
CA ILE A 136 -19.90 -6.93 -17.88
C ILE A 136 -18.61 -7.56 -18.40
#